data_AF-A0A3A5SGQ6-F1
#
_entry.id   AF-A0A3A5SGQ6-F1
#
_cell.length_a   1.000
_cell.length_b   1.000
_cell.length_c   1.000
_cell.angle_alpha   90.00
_cell.angle_beta   90.00
_cell.angle_gamma   90.00
#
_symmetry.space_group_name_H-M   'P 1'
#
loop_
_entity.id
_entity.type
_entity.pdbx_description
1 polymer ?
#
loop_
_entity_poly.entity_id
_entity_poly.type
_entity_poly.pdbx_seq_one_letter_code
_entity_poly.pdbx_strand_id
1 'polypeptide(L)'
;MKIISNTAFGGERPLFESHDLRMENVVIRAGESAIKECSNIEAVDCRFEGNYPFWHVHGFVIDRCFFDVGGRSALWYSDHLKMTDTRIDAPKMFREMHDIEIENVEINDANEVFWRCKNLNIKNLKLHGGTYPFMFSSDIRIDGLESDSKYVFQYVKNVELRNAKITTKDAFWEVENVTIYDSELNGEYLGWHSHNLRLVNCHITGEQPLCYAHDLVLENCTFGPDCDRAFEYSSVQATIKGTIGGVKNPRTGCITAESYGEIILDENIKAPADCELRLWDGNWIYKL
;
A
#
# COMPACT_ATOMS: atom_id res chain seq x y z
N MET A 1 13.48 -31.29 8.85
CA MET A 1 13.20 -30.89 7.46
C MET A 1 14.01 -31.76 6.50
N LYS A 2 13.38 -32.38 5.50
CA LYS A 2 14.02 -33.04 4.35
C LYS A 2 14.60 -31.95 3.44
N ILE A 3 15.75 -32.22 2.80
CA ILE A 3 16.40 -31.25 1.89
C ILE A 3 16.36 -31.80 0.47
N ILE A 4 16.00 -30.94 -0.49
CA ILE A 4 16.20 -31.15 -1.93
C ILE A 4 16.99 -29.98 -2.49
N SER A 5 18.04 -30.26 -3.26
CA SER A 5 18.94 -29.21 -3.74
C SER A 5 19.40 -29.43 -5.17
N ASN A 6 19.72 -28.35 -5.89
CA ASN A 6 20.36 -28.35 -7.22
C ASN A 6 19.62 -29.20 -8.26
N THR A 7 18.31 -29.08 -8.29
CA THR A 7 17.46 -29.86 -9.19
C THR A 7 16.34 -29.01 -9.78
N ALA A 8 15.56 -29.59 -10.69
CA ALA A 8 14.41 -28.95 -11.27
C ALA A 8 13.21 -29.88 -11.28
N PHE A 9 12.02 -29.31 -11.10
CA PHE A 9 10.74 -29.98 -11.21
C PHE A 9 9.88 -29.24 -12.23
N GLY A 10 9.04 -29.94 -12.98
CA GLY A 10 8.09 -29.34 -13.90
C GLY A 10 6.81 -30.14 -13.97
N GLY A 11 5.80 -29.61 -14.68
CA GLY A 11 4.49 -30.23 -14.78
C GLY A 11 3.57 -29.91 -13.59
N GLU A 12 2.50 -30.68 -13.46
CA GLU A 12 1.48 -30.44 -12.42
C GLU A 12 1.92 -31.05 -11.08
N ARG A 13 1.90 -30.24 -10.02
CA ARG A 13 1.98 -30.70 -8.62
C ARG A 13 3.18 -31.59 -8.24
N PRO A 14 4.42 -31.33 -8.70
CA PRO A 14 5.57 -32.19 -8.39
C PRO A 14 5.91 -32.35 -6.89
N LEU A 15 5.53 -31.40 -6.02
CA LEU A 15 5.82 -31.42 -4.58
C LEU A 15 4.54 -31.42 -3.73
N PHE A 16 3.40 -31.84 -4.28
CA PHE A 16 2.12 -31.89 -3.59
C PHE A 16 2.17 -32.70 -2.29
N GLU A 17 1.46 -32.23 -1.25
CA GLU A 17 1.43 -32.87 0.09
C GLU A 17 2.83 -33.10 0.67
N SER A 18 3.78 -32.23 0.33
CA SER A 18 5.09 -32.22 0.97
C SER A 18 5.03 -31.43 2.27
N HIS A 19 5.65 -31.99 3.30
CA HIS A 19 5.75 -31.37 4.61
C HIS A 19 7.19 -31.42 5.10
N ASP A 20 7.58 -30.43 5.90
CA ASP A 20 8.93 -30.33 6.46
C ASP A 20 9.99 -30.44 5.36
N LEU A 21 9.91 -29.59 4.33
CA LEU A 21 10.77 -29.65 3.15
C LEU A 21 11.53 -28.33 2.95
N ARG A 22 12.84 -28.45 2.77
CA ARG A 22 13.73 -27.37 2.37
C ARG A 22 14.19 -27.58 0.93
N MET A 23 14.01 -26.57 0.10
CA MET A 23 14.42 -26.49 -1.29
C MET A 23 15.58 -25.50 -1.40
N GLU A 24 16.71 -25.93 -1.97
CA GLU A 24 17.90 -25.09 -2.14
C GLU A 24 18.38 -25.08 -3.58
N ASN A 25 18.44 -23.92 -4.22
CA ASN A 25 18.84 -23.83 -5.63
C ASN A 25 17.99 -24.78 -6.51
N VAL A 26 16.67 -24.74 -6.31
CA VAL A 26 15.71 -25.54 -7.07
C VAL A 26 14.98 -24.65 -8.07
N VAL A 27 14.81 -25.17 -9.28
CA VAL A 27 13.99 -24.51 -10.31
C VAL A 27 12.66 -25.23 -10.45
N ILE A 28 11.57 -24.54 -10.14
CA ILE A 28 10.22 -24.96 -10.50
C ILE A 28 9.92 -24.43 -11.90
N ARG A 29 10.02 -25.33 -12.89
CA ARG A 29 9.74 -25.09 -14.31
C ARG A 29 8.24 -24.86 -14.55
N ALA A 30 7.92 -24.51 -15.79
CA ALA A 30 6.55 -24.39 -16.26
C ALA A 30 5.69 -25.60 -15.86
N GLY A 31 4.48 -25.30 -15.39
CA GLY A 31 3.58 -26.23 -14.71
C GLY A 31 2.59 -25.47 -13.85
N GLU A 32 1.82 -26.19 -13.03
CA GLU A 32 0.83 -25.60 -12.12
C GLU A 32 0.90 -26.20 -10.72
N SER A 33 0.72 -25.36 -9.70
CA SER A 33 0.48 -25.79 -8.31
C SER A 33 1.61 -26.66 -7.74
N ALA A 34 2.87 -26.26 -7.93
CA ALA A 34 4.01 -27.11 -7.59
C ALA A 34 4.08 -27.49 -6.11
N ILE A 35 3.83 -26.51 -5.22
CA ILE A 35 3.85 -26.65 -3.77
C ILE A 35 2.42 -26.39 -3.31
N LYS A 36 1.60 -27.45 -3.28
CA LYS A 36 0.18 -27.37 -2.96
C LYS A 36 -0.20 -28.34 -1.85
N GLU A 37 -1.08 -27.90 -0.94
CA GLU A 37 -1.45 -28.62 0.29
C GLU A 37 -0.21 -28.98 1.12
N CYS A 38 0.66 -28.00 1.35
CA CYS A 38 1.97 -28.23 1.97
C CYS A 38 2.07 -27.53 3.32
N SER A 39 3.06 -27.90 4.13
CA SER A 39 3.36 -27.15 5.35
C SER A 39 4.83 -27.22 5.74
N ASN A 40 5.29 -26.19 6.45
CA ASN A 40 6.67 -26.06 6.90
C ASN A 40 7.67 -26.20 5.72
N ILE A 41 7.51 -25.33 4.72
CA ILE A 41 8.33 -25.30 3.51
C ILE A 41 9.35 -24.17 3.59
N GLU A 42 10.61 -24.44 3.27
CA GLU A 42 11.64 -23.42 3.10
C GLU A 42 12.13 -23.46 1.65
N ALA A 43 12.00 -22.36 0.91
CA ALA A 43 12.57 -22.18 -0.42
C ALA A 43 13.68 -21.16 -0.37
N VAL A 44 14.90 -21.57 -0.72
CA VAL A 44 16.10 -20.75 -0.64
C VAL A 44 16.86 -20.78 -1.96
N ASP A 45 17.20 -19.61 -2.48
CA ASP A 45 17.89 -19.45 -3.78
C ASP A 45 17.13 -20.15 -4.93
N CYS A 46 15.80 -20.24 -4.84
CA CYS A 46 14.95 -20.96 -5.79
C CYS A 46 14.39 -20.05 -6.88
N ARG A 47 14.04 -20.64 -8.02
CA ARG A 47 13.37 -19.95 -9.13
C ARG A 47 12.03 -20.60 -9.45
N PHE A 48 11.01 -19.77 -9.65
CA PHE A 48 9.64 -20.19 -9.98
C PHE A 48 9.24 -19.65 -11.36
N GLU A 49 8.99 -20.55 -12.31
CA GLU A 49 8.63 -20.26 -13.71
C GLU A 49 7.18 -20.66 -14.03
N GLY A 50 6.56 -21.52 -13.22
CA GLY A 50 5.19 -22.03 -13.40
C GLY A 50 4.14 -21.30 -12.57
N ASN A 51 2.86 -21.45 -12.93
CA ASN A 51 1.74 -20.79 -12.26
C ASN A 51 1.45 -21.42 -10.88
N TYR A 52 0.83 -20.63 -10.00
CA TYR A 52 0.34 -21.09 -8.69
C TYR A 52 1.40 -21.81 -7.83
N PRO A 53 2.68 -21.38 -7.77
CA PRO A 53 3.75 -22.11 -7.09
C PRO A 53 3.42 -22.52 -5.65
N PHE A 54 2.76 -21.68 -4.85
CA PHE A 54 2.38 -21.97 -3.47
C PHE A 54 0.86 -21.82 -3.28
N TRP A 55 0.17 -22.91 -2.98
CA TRP A 55 -1.29 -22.92 -2.87
C TRP A 55 -1.77 -23.78 -1.70
N HIS A 56 -2.53 -23.21 -0.76
CA HIS A 56 -2.85 -23.89 0.51
C HIS A 56 -1.59 -24.36 1.25
N VAL A 57 -0.70 -23.41 1.58
CA VAL A 57 0.54 -23.69 2.31
C VAL A 57 0.51 -23.05 3.69
N HIS A 58 0.73 -23.86 4.72
CA HIS A 58 0.77 -23.42 6.12
C HIS A 58 2.21 -23.33 6.62
N GLY A 59 2.69 -22.11 6.93
CA GLY A 59 4.02 -21.87 7.47
C GLY A 59 5.13 -22.12 6.44
N PHE A 60 5.70 -21.05 5.89
CA PHE A 60 6.74 -21.18 4.87
C PHE A 60 7.65 -19.96 4.77
N VAL A 61 8.89 -20.22 4.34
CA VAL A 61 9.94 -19.22 4.15
C VAL A 61 10.33 -19.20 2.69
N ILE A 62 10.46 -18.00 2.13
CA ILE A 62 10.97 -17.75 0.78
C ILE A 62 12.11 -16.74 0.89
N ASP A 63 13.32 -17.17 0.58
CA ASP A 63 14.52 -16.39 0.83
C ASP A 63 15.43 -16.38 -0.41
N ARG A 64 15.85 -15.19 -0.86
CA ARG A 64 16.66 -14.99 -2.06
C ARG A 64 16.12 -15.68 -3.31
N CYS A 65 14.80 -15.69 -3.45
CA CYS A 65 14.15 -16.37 -4.57
C CYS A 65 13.87 -15.40 -5.74
N PHE A 66 13.53 -16.00 -6.87
CA PHE A 66 13.08 -15.27 -8.06
C PHE A 66 11.78 -15.87 -8.61
N PHE A 67 10.76 -15.03 -8.77
CA PHE A 67 9.53 -15.38 -9.48
C PHE A 67 9.57 -14.75 -10.87
N ASP A 68 9.65 -15.59 -11.90
CA ASP A 68 9.58 -15.18 -13.30
C ASP A 68 8.16 -14.70 -13.65
N VAL A 69 7.97 -14.09 -14.81
CA VAL A 69 6.65 -13.60 -15.30
C VAL A 69 5.60 -14.72 -15.35
N GLY A 70 6.03 -15.97 -15.57
CA GLY A 70 5.18 -17.17 -15.54
C GLY A 70 4.80 -17.61 -14.13
N GLY A 71 5.51 -17.15 -13.10
CA GLY A 71 5.25 -17.37 -11.68
C GLY A 71 4.01 -16.67 -11.13
N ARG A 72 3.05 -16.31 -11.98
CA ARG A 72 1.86 -15.53 -11.63
C ARG A 72 0.91 -16.27 -10.70
N SER A 73 0.00 -15.51 -10.09
CA SER A 73 -1.02 -16.06 -9.18
C SER A 73 -0.38 -16.90 -8.06
N ALA A 74 0.67 -16.35 -7.45
CA ALA A 74 1.74 -17.18 -6.94
C ALA A 74 1.43 -17.90 -5.62
N LEU A 75 1.04 -17.11 -4.61
CA LEU A 75 0.90 -17.50 -3.21
C LEU A 75 -0.53 -17.20 -2.76
N TRP A 76 -1.40 -18.20 -2.81
CA TRP A 76 -2.83 -18.00 -2.57
C TRP A 76 -3.33 -18.94 -1.48
N TYR A 77 -4.32 -18.49 -0.69
CA TYR A 77 -4.98 -19.26 0.37
C TYR A 77 -4.00 -19.92 1.36
N SER A 78 -2.93 -19.20 1.67
CA SER A 78 -1.77 -19.67 2.44
C SER A 78 -1.53 -18.71 3.60
N ASP A 79 -0.75 -19.13 4.60
CA ASP A 79 -0.56 -18.37 5.82
C ASP A 79 0.82 -18.57 6.46
N HIS A 80 1.22 -17.64 7.34
CA HIS A 80 2.52 -17.62 8.03
C HIS A 80 3.70 -17.61 7.05
N LEU A 81 3.67 -16.70 6.07
CA LEU A 81 4.77 -16.46 5.15
C LEU A 81 5.83 -15.56 5.78
N LYS A 82 7.09 -15.94 5.60
CA LYS A 82 8.22 -15.00 5.66
C LYS A 82 8.94 -14.94 4.32
N MET A 83 9.03 -13.77 3.70
CA MET A 83 9.72 -13.54 2.44
C MET A 83 10.85 -12.52 2.57
N THR A 84 12.06 -12.89 2.16
CA THR A 84 13.25 -12.04 2.27
C THR A 84 14.06 -11.99 0.97
N ASP A 85 14.62 -10.82 0.67
CA ASP A 85 15.61 -10.60 -0.39
C ASP A 85 15.20 -11.17 -1.77
N THR A 86 13.92 -11.04 -2.11
CA THR A 86 13.29 -11.74 -3.23
C THR A 86 12.83 -10.75 -4.31
N ARG A 87 13.00 -11.14 -5.58
CA ARG A 87 12.50 -10.40 -6.73
C ARG A 87 11.34 -11.13 -7.40
N ILE A 88 10.29 -10.39 -7.75
CA ILE A 88 9.08 -10.91 -8.37
C ILE A 88 8.78 -10.10 -9.64
N ASP A 89 8.79 -10.78 -10.79
CA ASP A 89 8.38 -10.19 -12.07
C ASP A 89 6.95 -10.59 -12.46
N ALA A 90 6.26 -11.34 -11.61
CA ALA A 90 4.93 -11.89 -11.86
C ALA A 90 3.81 -11.08 -11.17
N PRO A 91 2.65 -10.89 -11.83
CA PRO A 91 1.49 -10.26 -11.20
C PRO A 91 0.72 -11.23 -10.30
N LYS A 92 -0.23 -10.68 -9.55
CA LYS A 92 -1.20 -11.42 -8.72
C LYS A 92 -0.54 -12.28 -7.64
N MET A 93 0.50 -11.74 -7.01
CA MET A 93 1.41 -12.50 -6.14
C MET A 93 0.71 -13.10 -4.91
N PHE A 94 0.09 -12.27 -4.07
CA PHE A 94 -0.49 -12.67 -2.79
C PHE A 94 -2.01 -12.48 -2.81
N ARG A 95 -2.77 -13.52 -2.46
CA ARG A 95 -4.25 -13.45 -2.44
C ARG A 95 -4.86 -14.30 -1.33
N GLU A 96 -5.78 -13.69 -0.57
CA GLU A 96 -6.53 -14.37 0.49
C GLU A 96 -5.59 -15.09 1.47
N MET A 97 -4.56 -14.38 1.91
CA MET A 97 -3.54 -14.85 2.84
C MET A 97 -3.57 -14.07 4.15
N HIS A 98 -2.99 -14.63 5.21
CA HIS A 98 -2.76 -13.88 6.44
C HIS A 98 -1.44 -14.24 7.13
N ASP A 99 -0.99 -13.38 8.03
CA ASP A 99 0.28 -13.51 8.75
C ASP A 99 1.47 -13.51 7.78
N ILE A 100 1.74 -12.34 7.18
CA ILE A 100 2.74 -12.17 6.12
C ILE A 100 3.84 -11.22 6.57
N GLU A 101 5.08 -11.69 6.55
CA GLU A 101 6.29 -10.89 6.77
C GLU A 101 7.08 -10.74 5.46
N ILE A 102 7.37 -9.50 5.08
CA ILE A 102 8.14 -9.16 3.87
C ILE A 102 9.32 -8.26 4.24
N GLU A 103 10.52 -8.58 3.77
CA GLU A 103 11.71 -7.73 3.94
C GLU A 103 12.57 -7.71 2.67
N ASN A 104 12.90 -6.51 2.18
CA ASN A 104 13.74 -6.29 0.99
C ASN A 104 13.21 -7.02 -0.26
N VAL A 105 11.98 -6.69 -0.67
CA VAL A 105 11.33 -7.31 -1.82
C VAL A 105 11.04 -6.27 -2.90
N GLU A 106 11.29 -6.65 -4.15
CA GLU A 106 10.99 -5.84 -5.34
C GLU A 106 10.01 -6.60 -6.24
N ILE A 107 8.87 -5.96 -6.55
CA ILE A 107 7.82 -6.50 -7.40
C ILE A 107 7.70 -5.62 -8.66
N ASN A 108 8.09 -6.15 -9.81
CA ASN A 108 8.14 -5.44 -11.08
C ASN A 108 6.80 -5.39 -11.84
N ASP A 109 5.82 -6.20 -11.41
CA ASP A 109 4.43 -6.12 -11.85
C ASP A 109 3.51 -6.21 -10.63
N ALA A 110 3.23 -5.06 -10.02
CA ALA A 110 2.40 -4.98 -8.82
C ALA A 110 0.89 -5.10 -9.08
N ASN A 111 0.47 -5.65 -10.23
CA ASN A 111 -0.95 -5.78 -10.53
C ASN A 111 -1.64 -6.83 -9.65
N GLU A 112 -2.65 -6.39 -8.89
CA GLU A 112 -3.44 -7.21 -7.95
C GLU A 112 -2.57 -8.01 -6.96
N VAL A 113 -1.48 -7.41 -6.47
CA VAL A 113 -0.74 -7.97 -5.32
C VAL A 113 -1.49 -7.69 -4.02
N PHE A 114 -1.11 -8.37 -2.92
CA PHE A 114 -1.74 -8.34 -1.59
C PHE A 114 -3.26 -8.12 -1.60
N TRP A 115 -3.99 -8.92 -2.38
CA TRP A 115 -5.45 -8.84 -2.42
C TRP A 115 -6.08 -9.61 -1.27
N ARG A 116 -6.95 -8.93 -0.50
CA ARG A 116 -7.68 -9.54 0.63
C ARG A 116 -6.76 -10.23 1.63
N CYS A 117 -5.62 -9.61 1.91
CA CYS A 117 -4.63 -10.12 2.86
C CYS A 117 -4.83 -9.48 4.24
N LYS A 118 -4.41 -10.18 5.30
CA LYS A 118 -4.54 -9.68 6.68
C LYS A 118 -3.25 -9.88 7.49
N ASN A 119 -2.97 -8.98 8.42
CA ASN A 119 -1.80 -9.03 9.30
C ASN A 119 -0.48 -9.06 8.50
N LEU A 120 -0.15 -7.90 7.92
CA LEU A 120 1.02 -7.70 7.07
C LEU A 120 2.07 -6.88 7.83
N ASN A 121 3.30 -7.36 7.85
CA ASN A 121 4.45 -6.65 8.39
C ASN A 121 5.53 -6.55 7.30
N ILE A 122 5.75 -5.35 6.79
CA ILE A 122 6.54 -5.12 5.57
C ILE A 122 7.66 -4.14 5.84
N LYS A 123 8.87 -4.48 5.39
CA LYS A 123 10.03 -3.60 5.40
C LYS A 123 10.68 -3.54 4.03
N ASN A 124 10.98 -2.34 3.56
CA ASN A 124 11.69 -2.10 2.29
C ASN A 124 11.04 -2.84 1.10
N LEU A 125 9.81 -2.46 0.77
CA LEU A 125 9.07 -2.99 -0.38
C LEU A 125 9.10 -2.00 -1.54
N LYS A 126 9.42 -2.50 -2.73
CA LYS A 126 9.31 -1.75 -3.99
C LYS A 126 8.24 -2.34 -4.88
N LEU A 127 7.33 -1.50 -5.36
CA LEU A 127 6.24 -1.88 -6.25
C LEU A 127 6.31 -1.06 -7.54
N HIS A 128 6.46 -1.74 -8.67
CA HIS A 128 6.46 -1.12 -9.99
C HIS A 128 5.24 -1.52 -10.82
N GLY A 129 4.69 -0.55 -11.53
CA GLY A 129 3.52 -0.68 -12.38
C GLY A 129 2.29 -1.21 -11.63
N GLY A 130 1.35 -1.79 -12.37
CA GLY A 130 0.20 -2.48 -11.79
C GLY A 130 -0.89 -1.59 -11.17
N THR A 131 -1.98 -2.26 -10.80
CA THR A 131 -3.17 -1.66 -10.17
C THR A 131 -3.62 -2.46 -8.95
N TYR A 132 -4.13 -1.77 -7.92
CA TYR A 132 -4.71 -2.35 -6.70
C TYR A 132 -3.80 -3.22 -5.80
N PRO A 133 -2.54 -2.85 -5.50
CA PRO A 133 -1.62 -3.63 -4.66
C PRO A 133 -2.04 -4.08 -3.26
N PHE A 134 -3.00 -3.44 -2.60
CA PHE A 134 -3.41 -3.83 -1.23
C PHE A 134 -4.93 -3.96 -1.09
N MET A 135 -5.65 -4.14 -2.20
CA MET A 135 -7.11 -4.03 -2.20
C MET A 135 -7.77 -4.95 -1.17
N PHE A 136 -8.70 -4.39 -0.40
CA PHE A 136 -9.46 -5.10 0.66
C PHE A 136 -8.59 -5.74 1.76
N SER A 137 -7.33 -5.34 1.88
CA SER A 137 -6.45 -5.84 2.94
C SER A 137 -6.62 -5.06 4.24
N SER A 138 -6.18 -5.65 5.35
CA SER A 138 -6.29 -5.03 6.67
C SER A 138 -5.18 -5.41 7.63
N ASP A 139 -5.00 -4.59 8.66
CA ASP A 139 -4.01 -4.78 9.72
C ASP A 139 -2.58 -4.82 9.14
N ILE A 140 -2.15 -3.68 8.62
CA ILE A 140 -0.92 -3.54 7.83
C ILE A 140 0.05 -2.62 8.55
N ARG A 141 1.30 -3.05 8.69
CA ARG A 141 2.44 -2.20 9.09
C ARG A 141 3.48 -2.22 7.99
N ILE A 142 3.88 -1.03 7.52
CA ILE A 142 4.91 -0.90 6.49
C ILE A 142 5.92 0.17 6.91
N ASP A 143 7.20 -0.18 6.84
CA ASP A 143 8.32 0.75 7.00
C ASP A 143 9.21 0.69 5.75
N GLY A 144 9.19 1.76 4.95
CA GLY A 144 9.89 1.80 3.66
C GLY A 144 9.08 1.18 2.53
N LEU A 145 8.21 1.99 1.90
CA LEU A 145 7.50 1.63 0.68
C LEU A 145 7.86 2.60 -0.43
N GLU A 146 8.38 2.09 -1.55
CA GLU A 146 8.51 2.84 -2.80
C GLU A 146 7.51 2.29 -3.81
N SER A 147 6.63 3.13 -4.36
CA SER A 147 5.63 2.67 -5.31
C SER A 147 5.26 3.69 -6.38
N ASP A 148 5.17 3.23 -7.63
CA ASP A 148 4.57 3.94 -8.76
C ASP A 148 3.24 3.31 -9.25
N SER A 149 2.71 2.36 -8.47
CA SER A 149 1.48 1.62 -8.76
C SER A 149 0.23 2.48 -8.59
N LYS A 150 -0.86 2.12 -9.29
CA LYS A 150 -2.15 2.84 -9.19
C LYS A 150 -3.08 2.22 -8.16
N TYR A 151 -3.85 3.04 -7.47
CA TYR A 151 -4.82 2.61 -6.45
C TYR A 151 -4.15 1.74 -5.36
N VAL A 152 -2.97 2.17 -4.90
CA VAL A 152 -2.08 1.38 -4.01
C VAL A 152 -2.86 0.84 -2.81
N PHE A 153 -3.59 1.71 -2.14
CA PHE A 153 -4.49 1.38 -1.05
C PHE A 153 -5.91 1.77 -1.43
N GLN A 154 -6.75 0.77 -1.75
CA GLN A 154 -8.18 0.97 -1.97
C GLN A 154 -9.00 0.01 -1.09
N TYR A 155 -9.96 0.55 -0.33
CA TYR A 155 -10.76 -0.20 0.64
C TYR A 155 -9.91 -0.92 1.71
N VAL A 156 -8.81 -0.29 2.12
CA VAL A 156 -7.85 -0.84 3.08
C VAL A 156 -8.14 -0.30 4.47
N LYS A 157 -8.00 -1.16 5.49
CA LYS A 157 -8.29 -0.80 6.88
C LYS A 157 -7.12 -1.05 7.83
N ASN A 158 -6.99 -0.22 8.87
CA ASN A 158 -6.03 -0.39 9.96
C ASN A 158 -4.58 -0.44 9.44
N VAL A 159 -4.05 0.70 8.99
CA VAL A 159 -2.71 0.78 8.40
C VAL A 159 -1.83 1.74 9.21
N GLU A 160 -0.61 1.29 9.51
CA GLU A 160 0.50 2.15 9.89
C GLU A 160 1.56 2.12 8.79
N LEU A 161 1.82 3.27 8.15
CA LEU A 161 2.80 3.43 7.09
C LEU A 161 3.87 4.44 7.49
N ARG A 162 5.14 4.11 7.32
CA ARG A 162 6.28 4.98 7.62
C ARG A 162 7.26 5.01 6.46
N ASN A 163 7.96 6.13 6.31
CA ASN A 163 9.09 6.27 5.38
C ASN A 163 8.73 5.88 3.93
N ALA A 164 7.54 6.29 3.46
CA ALA A 164 7.05 5.94 2.15
C ALA A 164 7.36 7.00 1.10
N LYS A 165 7.53 6.56 -0.14
CA LYS A 165 7.58 7.37 -1.34
C LYS A 165 6.61 6.79 -2.36
N ILE A 166 5.46 7.45 -2.53
CA ILE A 166 4.41 6.99 -3.44
C ILE A 166 4.21 8.07 -4.49
N THR A 167 4.37 7.71 -5.76
CA THR A 167 4.10 8.60 -6.90
C THR A 167 3.09 7.94 -7.82
N THR A 168 1.85 8.40 -7.81
CA THR A 168 0.78 7.76 -8.56
C THR A 168 -0.28 8.77 -8.99
N LYS A 169 -1.32 8.28 -9.69
CA LYS A 169 -2.56 9.04 -9.81
C LYS A 169 -3.25 8.93 -8.45
N ASP A 170 -4.02 7.87 -8.22
CA ASP A 170 -4.80 7.68 -7.00
C ASP A 170 -4.09 6.81 -5.93
N ALA A 171 -4.06 7.29 -4.68
CA ALA A 171 -3.64 6.52 -3.50
C ALA A 171 -4.56 6.80 -2.29
N PHE A 172 -4.68 5.82 -1.39
CA PHE A 172 -5.49 5.90 -0.16
C PHE A 172 -6.98 6.19 -0.39
N TRP A 173 -7.57 5.55 -1.40
CA TRP A 173 -8.98 5.71 -1.74
C TRP A 173 -9.87 4.84 -0.84
N GLU A 174 -10.89 5.43 -0.21
CA GLU A 174 -11.84 4.71 0.67
C GLU A 174 -11.13 3.90 1.78
N VAL A 175 -10.05 4.45 2.34
CA VAL A 175 -9.32 3.81 3.46
C VAL A 175 -9.94 4.16 4.81
N GLU A 176 -9.79 3.27 5.78
CA GLU A 176 -10.32 3.46 7.14
C GLU A 176 -9.25 3.20 8.20
N ASN A 177 -9.09 4.10 9.18
CA ASN A 177 -8.12 3.99 10.28
C ASN A 177 -6.68 3.83 9.76
N VAL A 178 -6.19 4.84 9.04
CA VAL A 178 -4.85 4.83 8.44
C VAL A 178 -4.02 5.95 9.02
N THR A 179 -2.80 5.65 9.48
CA THR A 179 -1.83 6.67 9.87
C THR A 179 -0.54 6.53 9.05
N ILE A 180 -0.10 7.66 8.48
CA ILE A 180 1.08 7.75 7.63
C ILE A 180 2.06 8.73 8.27
N TYR A 181 3.33 8.32 8.38
CA TYR A 181 4.40 9.12 8.97
C TYR A 181 5.54 9.34 7.98
N ASP A 182 6.16 10.52 8.04
CA ASP A 182 7.49 10.79 7.48
C ASP A 182 7.61 10.36 6.00
N SER A 183 6.64 10.75 5.17
CA SER A 183 6.48 10.21 3.81
C SER A 183 6.31 11.28 2.73
N GLU A 184 6.75 10.96 1.51
CA GLU A 184 6.53 11.74 0.29
C GLU A 184 5.38 11.12 -0.51
N LEU A 185 4.27 11.87 -0.66
CA LEU A 185 3.06 11.42 -1.30
C LEU A 185 2.73 12.33 -2.48
N ASN A 186 2.96 11.84 -3.69
CA ASN A 186 2.66 12.55 -4.93
C ASN A 186 1.51 11.84 -5.65
N GLY A 187 0.35 12.48 -5.73
CA GLY A 187 -0.70 11.97 -6.58
C GLY A 187 -1.96 12.81 -6.67
N GLU A 188 -2.64 12.64 -7.81
CA GLU A 188 -3.96 13.22 -8.06
C GLU A 188 -5.01 12.47 -7.22
N TYR A 189 -5.86 13.19 -6.49
CA TYR A 189 -6.93 12.57 -5.71
C TYR A 189 -6.47 11.73 -4.51
N LEU A 190 -5.33 12.09 -3.92
CA LEU A 190 -4.79 11.45 -2.71
C LEU A 190 -5.85 11.42 -1.58
N GLY A 191 -6.09 10.26 -0.97
CA GLY A 191 -6.88 10.16 0.27
C GLY A 191 -8.38 10.37 0.11
N TRP A 192 -8.91 10.29 -1.11
CA TRP A 192 -10.33 10.49 -1.37
C TRP A 192 -11.22 9.51 -0.62
N HIS A 193 -12.35 10.00 -0.10
CA HIS A 193 -13.34 9.21 0.65
C HIS A 193 -12.80 8.47 1.89
N SER A 194 -11.63 8.86 2.38
CA SER A 194 -11.02 8.23 3.55
C SER A 194 -11.79 8.54 4.84
N HIS A 195 -11.73 7.64 5.81
CA HIS A 195 -12.29 7.80 7.15
C HIS A 195 -11.18 7.58 8.19
N ASN A 196 -10.97 8.56 9.07
CA ASN A 196 -9.88 8.53 10.06
C ASN A 196 -8.51 8.28 9.40
N LEU A 197 -8.20 9.10 8.39
CA LEU A 197 -6.87 9.17 7.79
C LEU A 197 -6.05 10.25 8.53
N ARG A 198 -4.89 9.87 9.04
CA ARG A 198 -3.95 10.74 9.72
C ARG A 198 -2.61 10.79 8.99
N LEU A 199 -2.11 11.98 8.71
CA LEU A 199 -0.80 12.20 8.11
C LEU A 199 0.07 13.03 9.04
N VAL A 200 1.30 12.57 9.28
CA VAL A 200 2.23 13.20 10.21
C VAL A 200 3.58 13.37 9.52
N ASN A 201 4.09 14.60 9.46
CA ASN A 201 5.36 14.93 8.82
C ASN A 201 5.43 14.52 7.33
N CYS A 202 4.31 14.55 6.61
CA CYS A 202 4.28 14.18 5.20
C CYS A 202 4.51 15.38 4.28
N HIS A 203 5.13 15.15 3.13
CA HIS A 203 5.15 16.07 2.00
C HIS A 203 4.15 15.60 0.94
N ILE A 204 3.21 16.46 0.57
CA ILE A 204 2.08 16.13 -0.31
C ILE A 204 2.18 16.98 -1.58
N THR A 205 2.12 16.34 -2.74
CA THR A 205 2.02 17.00 -4.06
C THR A 205 0.92 16.35 -4.90
N GLY A 206 0.51 17.01 -5.97
CA GLY A 206 -0.57 16.57 -6.84
C GLY A 206 -1.89 17.30 -6.59
N GLU A 207 -2.76 17.25 -7.61
CA GLU A 207 -4.01 18.00 -7.65
C GLU A 207 -5.11 17.36 -6.79
N GLN A 208 -6.00 18.21 -6.27
CA GLN A 208 -7.21 17.80 -5.55
C GLN A 208 -6.98 16.79 -4.41
N PRO A 209 -5.99 16.99 -3.52
CA PRO A 209 -5.75 16.05 -2.44
C PRO A 209 -6.83 16.15 -1.36
N LEU A 210 -7.12 15.00 -0.74
CA LEU A 210 -7.81 14.84 0.54
C LEU A 210 -9.27 15.31 0.54
N CYS A 211 -9.96 15.12 -0.58
CA CYS A 211 -11.39 15.44 -0.73
C CYS A 211 -12.28 14.30 -0.20
N TYR A 212 -13.51 14.64 0.18
CA TYR A 212 -14.54 13.73 0.67
C TYR A 212 -14.13 12.92 1.91
N ALA A 213 -13.12 13.39 2.64
CA ALA A 213 -12.55 12.68 3.78
C ALA A 213 -13.29 13.00 5.08
N HIS A 214 -13.43 12.01 5.95
CA HIS A 214 -14.03 12.11 7.25
C HIS A 214 -12.98 11.90 8.34
N ASP A 215 -12.97 12.78 9.33
CA ASP A 215 -12.06 12.79 10.48
C ASP A 215 -10.59 12.79 10.05
N LEU A 216 -10.29 13.60 9.04
CA LEU A 216 -8.96 13.78 8.48
C LEU A 216 -8.08 14.59 9.43
N VAL A 217 -6.88 14.10 9.73
CA VAL A 217 -5.92 14.77 10.60
C VAL A 217 -4.57 14.96 9.89
N LEU A 218 -4.08 16.19 9.83
CA LEU A 218 -2.74 16.50 9.32
C LEU A 218 -1.92 17.19 10.40
N GLU A 219 -0.75 16.66 10.69
CA GLU A 219 0.18 17.18 11.69
C GLU A 219 1.53 17.42 11.04
N ASN A 220 1.99 18.69 11.03
CA ASN A 220 3.31 19.04 10.53
C ASN A 220 3.54 18.63 9.06
N CYS A 221 2.49 18.65 8.22
CA CYS A 221 2.61 18.34 6.80
C CYS A 221 3.03 19.57 5.99
N THR A 222 3.55 19.34 4.78
CA THR A 222 3.86 20.37 3.79
C THR A 222 3.20 20.03 2.46
N PHE A 223 2.92 21.05 1.65
CA PHE A 223 2.22 20.90 0.37
C PHE A 223 3.07 21.48 -0.77
N GLY A 224 2.96 20.87 -1.95
CA GLY A 224 3.47 21.42 -3.20
C GLY A 224 2.61 22.58 -3.73
N PRO A 225 3.16 23.44 -4.61
CA PRO A 225 2.42 24.55 -5.20
C PRO A 225 1.31 24.08 -6.16
N ASP A 226 1.39 22.84 -6.64
CA ASP A 226 0.44 22.15 -7.50
C ASP A 226 -0.78 21.59 -6.75
N CYS A 227 -0.76 21.58 -5.41
CA CYS A 227 -1.90 21.16 -4.61
C CYS A 227 -3.02 22.20 -4.63
N ASP A 228 -3.88 22.09 -5.63
CA ASP A 228 -5.10 22.87 -5.79
C ASP A 228 -6.34 22.14 -5.25
N ARG A 229 -7.44 22.90 -5.06
CA ARG A 229 -8.78 22.37 -4.73
C ARG A 229 -8.79 21.30 -3.61
N ALA A 230 -7.93 21.45 -2.61
CA ALA A 230 -7.81 20.48 -1.54
C ALA A 230 -9.01 20.53 -0.60
N PHE A 231 -9.26 19.39 0.09
CA PHE A 231 -10.22 19.24 1.19
C PHE A 231 -11.70 19.37 0.84
N GLU A 232 -12.09 19.23 -0.42
CA GLU A 232 -13.49 19.37 -0.85
C GLU A 232 -14.42 18.46 -0.05
N TYR A 233 -15.38 19.05 0.67
CA TYR A 233 -16.35 18.39 1.55
C TYR A 233 -15.79 17.57 2.71
N SER A 234 -14.52 17.75 3.06
CA SER A 234 -13.88 16.97 4.13
C SER A 234 -14.16 17.54 5.54
N SER A 235 -14.22 16.68 6.56
CA SER A 235 -14.02 17.10 7.96
C SER A 235 -12.54 16.98 8.31
N VAL A 236 -11.91 18.09 8.68
CA VAL A 236 -10.44 18.18 8.71
C VAL A 236 -9.91 18.92 9.93
N GLN A 237 -8.82 18.42 10.50
CA GLN A 237 -7.96 19.12 11.45
C GLN A 237 -6.54 19.11 10.91
N ALA A 238 -6.10 20.21 10.30
CA ALA A 238 -4.84 20.28 9.59
C ALA A 238 -3.93 21.40 10.10
N THR A 239 -2.68 21.04 10.42
CA THR A 239 -1.56 21.97 10.61
C THR A 239 -0.56 21.78 9.48
N ILE A 240 -0.48 22.78 8.60
CA ILE A 240 0.34 22.76 7.39
C ILE A 240 1.46 23.79 7.52
N LYS A 241 2.70 23.37 7.32
CA LYS A 241 3.86 24.25 7.22
C LYS A 241 3.99 24.76 5.79
N GLY A 242 4.11 26.08 5.64
CA GLY A 242 4.16 26.74 4.34
C GLY A 242 2.79 27.04 3.73
N THR A 243 2.80 27.25 2.42
CA THR A 243 1.64 27.64 1.62
C THR A 243 0.86 26.42 1.10
N ILE A 244 -0.46 26.52 1.06
CA ILE A 244 -1.30 25.60 0.29
C ILE A 244 -1.75 26.25 -1.02
N GLY A 245 -1.63 25.53 -2.14
CA GLY A 245 -1.94 26.04 -3.48
C GLY A 245 -3.42 26.43 -3.66
N GLY A 246 -4.34 25.62 -3.14
CA GLY A 246 -5.75 26.01 -3.07
C GLY A 246 -6.61 25.10 -2.20
N VAL A 247 -7.71 25.67 -1.72
CA VAL A 247 -8.71 25.01 -0.86
C VAL A 247 -10.08 25.19 -1.48
N LYS A 248 -10.89 24.12 -1.50
CA LYS A 248 -12.24 24.15 -2.05
C LYS A 248 -13.24 23.58 -1.05
N ASN A 249 -14.30 24.33 -0.73
CA ASN A 249 -15.49 23.88 -0.01
C ASN A 249 -15.25 22.87 1.15
N PRO A 250 -14.30 23.08 2.09
CA PRO A 250 -14.12 22.18 3.21
C PRO A 250 -15.35 22.21 4.12
N ARG A 251 -15.82 21.03 4.56
CA ARG A 251 -17.12 20.90 5.21
C ARG A 251 -17.12 21.39 6.65
N THR A 252 -16.10 21.04 7.44
CA THR A 252 -16.01 21.40 8.86
C THR A 252 -14.59 21.20 9.40
N GLY A 253 -14.29 21.84 10.53
CA GLY A 253 -13.02 21.69 11.24
C GLY A 253 -12.10 22.90 11.09
N CYS A 254 -10.79 22.68 11.02
CA CYS A 254 -9.81 23.76 10.95
C CYS A 254 -8.62 23.38 10.08
N ILE A 255 -8.23 24.28 9.19
CA ILE A 255 -7.00 24.21 8.43
C ILE A 255 -6.16 25.41 8.85
N THR A 256 -4.93 25.18 9.29
CA THR A 256 -3.96 26.23 9.63
C THR A 256 -2.75 26.15 8.69
N ALA A 257 -2.43 27.24 7.98
CA ALA A 257 -1.32 27.32 7.03
C ALA A 257 -0.67 28.72 7.03
N GLU A 258 0.56 28.87 6.51
CA GLU A 258 1.24 30.18 6.48
C GLU A 258 0.58 31.15 5.49
N SER A 259 0.04 30.60 4.40
CA SER A 259 -0.76 31.32 3.42
C SER A 259 -1.57 30.33 2.60
N TYR A 260 -2.59 30.86 1.94
CA TYR A 260 -3.49 30.11 1.07
C TYR A 260 -3.44 30.77 -0.31
N GLY A 261 -3.35 29.95 -1.35
CA GLY A 261 -3.55 30.39 -2.72
C GLY A 261 -5.03 30.59 -3.01
N GLU A 262 -5.56 29.88 -4.01
CA GLU A 262 -6.97 30.01 -4.37
C GLU A 262 -7.90 29.43 -3.30
N ILE A 263 -8.89 30.21 -2.87
CA ILE A 263 -9.94 29.76 -1.94
C ILE A 263 -11.26 29.78 -2.70
N ILE A 264 -11.87 28.61 -2.88
CA ILE A 264 -13.16 28.44 -3.54
C ILE A 264 -14.20 28.05 -2.48
N LEU A 265 -15.10 28.98 -2.19
CA LEU A 265 -16.22 28.81 -1.26
C LEU A 265 -17.50 29.26 -1.96
N ASP A 266 -18.32 28.30 -2.42
CA ASP A 266 -19.50 28.55 -3.23
C ASP A 266 -20.77 27.88 -2.66
N GLU A 267 -21.92 28.08 -3.32
CA GLU A 267 -23.22 27.55 -2.87
C GLU A 267 -23.30 26.02 -2.80
N ASN A 268 -22.33 25.29 -3.36
CA ASN A 268 -22.30 23.83 -3.34
C ASN A 268 -21.64 23.28 -2.07
N ILE A 269 -21.07 24.13 -1.21
CA ILE A 269 -20.50 23.71 0.06
C ILE A 269 -21.52 22.93 0.91
N LYS A 270 -21.10 21.77 1.44
CA LYS A 270 -21.98 20.91 2.24
C LYS A 270 -22.02 21.37 3.69
N ALA A 271 -23.22 21.31 4.28
CA ALA A 271 -23.43 21.58 5.71
C ALA A 271 -22.56 20.65 6.60
N PRO A 272 -22.04 21.13 7.75
CA PRO A 272 -22.35 22.42 8.38
C PRO A 272 -21.69 23.63 7.71
N ALA A 273 -20.70 23.43 6.84
CA ALA A 273 -19.97 24.50 6.16
C ALA A 273 -19.40 25.51 7.16
N ASP A 274 -18.76 25.04 8.23
CA ASP A 274 -18.24 25.86 9.34
C ASP A 274 -16.71 25.69 9.52
N CYS A 275 -16.03 25.20 8.48
CA CYS A 275 -14.58 25.01 8.53
C CYS A 275 -13.85 26.36 8.64
N GLU A 276 -12.88 26.43 9.56
CA GLU A 276 -12.08 27.63 9.78
C GLU A 276 -10.75 27.57 9.01
N LEU A 277 -10.42 28.64 8.28
CA LEU A 277 -9.12 28.82 7.64
C LEU A 277 -8.28 29.83 8.43
N ARG A 278 -7.19 29.36 9.03
CA ARG A 278 -6.36 30.12 9.98
C ARG A 278 -4.93 30.31 9.49
N LEU A 279 -4.36 31.46 9.82
CA LEU A 279 -2.93 31.74 9.68
C LEU A 279 -2.19 31.35 10.97
N TRP A 280 -0.88 31.09 10.87
CA TRP A 280 -0.04 30.70 12.02
C TRP A 280 0.07 31.78 13.10
N ASP A 281 -0.09 33.05 12.75
CA ASP A 281 -0.06 34.17 13.69
C ASP A 281 -1.34 34.29 14.55
N GLY A 282 -2.28 33.34 14.38
CA GLY A 282 -3.56 33.30 15.10
C GLY A 282 -4.65 34.14 14.45
N ASN A 283 -4.37 34.85 13.36
CA ASN A 283 -5.39 35.50 12.56
C ASN A 283 -6.18 34.46 11.76
N TRP A 284 -7.47 34.74 11.55
CA TRP A 284 -8.32 33.93 10.68
C TRP A 284 -8.55 34.68 9.37
N ILE A 285 -8.54 33.95 8.26
CA ILE A 285 -8.86 34.51 6.94
C ILE A 285 -10.37 34.42 6.71
N TYR A 286 -10.95 33.26 7.06
CA TYR A 286 -12.37 32.99 6.92
C TYR A 286 -12.89 32.19 8.10
N LYS A 287 -14.05 32.61 8.59
CA LYS A 287 -14.94 31.81 9.42
C LYS A 287 -16.23 31.66 8.61
N LEU A 288 -16.47 30.46 8.11
CA LEU A 288 -17.65 30.13 7.32
C LEU A 288 -18.92 30.16 8.20
#